data_AF-A0A5N5UNG2-F1
#
_entry.id   AF-A0A5N5UNG2-F1
#
_cell.length_a   1.000
_cell.length_b   1.000
_cell.length_c   1.000
_cell.angle_alpha   90.00
_cell.angle_beta   90.00
_cell.angle_gamma   90.00
#
_symmetry.space_group_name_H-M   'P 1'
#
loop_
_entity.id
_entity.type
_entity.pdbx_description
1 polymer ?
#
loop_
_entity_poly.entity_id
_entity_poly.type
_entity_poly.pdbx_seq_one_letter_code
_entity_poly.pdbx_strand_id
1 'polypeptide(L)' 'MVLLYQTLDIVIAGILAGVTTFALATVAPNVAVSVGVLAAGLYYFSRNPWGGNGEEVNEAIDDVYARLLRR' A
#
# COMPACT_ATOMS: atom_id res chain seq x y z
N MET A 1 15.92 11.06 2.42
CA MET A 1 15.44 10.22 1.29
C MET A 1 14.69 8.99 1.79
N VAL A 2 15.28 8.10 2.61
CA VAL A 2 14.59 6.91 3.16
C VAL A 2 13.31 7.23 3.96
N LEU A 3 13.35 8.24 4.85
CA LEU A 3 12.22 8.63 5.70
C LEU A 3 10.98 9.13 4.91
N LEU A 4 11.21 9.83 3.79
CA LEU A 4 10.13 10.33 2.93
C LEU A 4 9.48 9.19 2.15
N TYR A 5 10.28 8.25 1.64
CA TYR A 5 9.77 7.07 0.95
C TYR A 5 8.95 6.20 1.91
N GLN A 6 9.45 5.98 3.13
CA GLN A 6 8.68 5.29 4.18
C GLN A 6 7.38 6.01 4.54
N THR A 7 7.39 7.34 4.58
CA THR A 7 6.16 8.12 4.83
C THR A 7 5.15 7.91 3.71
N LEU A 8 5.59 7.91 2.44
CA LEU A 8 4.73 7.64 1.30
C LEU A 8 4.16 6.20 1.35
N ASP A 9 4.97 5.22 1.72
CA ASP A 9 4.50 3.84 1.88
C ASP A 9 3.41 3.73 2.97
N ILE A 10 3.56 4.44 4.09
CA ILE A 10 2.54 4.50 5.15
C ILE A 10 1.25 5.14 4.64
N VAL A 11 1.35 6.22 3.87
CA VAL A 11 0.18 6.88 3.28
C VAL A 11 -0.55 5.93 2.32
N ILE A 12 0.17 5.24 1.43
CA ILE A 12 -0.42 4.29 0.50
C ILE A 12 -1.03 3.10 1.23
N ALA A 13 -0.36 2.57 2.25
CA ALA A 13 -0.91 1.52 3.11
C ALA A 13 -2.22 1.97 3.77
N GLY A 14 -2.27 3.20 4.29
CA GLY A 14 -3.49 3.78 4.88
C GLY A 14 -4.63 3.90 3.86
N ILE A 15 -4.34 4.34 2.64
CA ILE A 15 -5.33 4.41 1.55
C ILE A 15 -5.84 3.00 1.21
N LEU A 16 -4.94 2.02 1.08
CA LEU A 16 -5.30 0.62 0.83
C LEU A 16 -6.22 0.07 1.93
N ALA A 17 -5.89 0.32 3.21
CA ALA A 17 -6.76 -0.07 4.32
C ALA A 17 -8.15 0.55 4.21
N GLY A 18 -8.22 1.87 3.98
CA GLY A 18 -9.48 2.60 3.88
C GLY A 18 -10.36 2.12 2.72
N VAL A 19 -9.79 2.02 1.52
CA VAL A 19 -10.51 1.58 0.30
C VAL A 19 -10.99 0.15 0.45
N THR A 20 -10.14 -0.75 0.94
CA THR A 20 -10.47 -2.17 1.14
C THR A 20 -11.60 -2.30 2.17
N THR A 21 -11.49 -1.60 3.30
CA THR A 21 -12.52 -1.59 4.33
C THR A 21 -13.84 -1.06 3.78
N PHE A 22 -13.81 0.07 3.07
CA PHE A 22 -15.00 0.69 2.52
C PHE A 22 -15.70 -0.22 1.50
N ALA A 23 -14.95 -0.84 0.59
CA ALA A 23 -15.49 -1.76 -0.40
C ALA A 23 -16.15 -2.99 0.25
N LEU A 24 -15.50 -3.58 1.25
CA LEU A 24 -15.99 -4.78 1.95
C LEU A 24 -17.12 -4.48 2.94
N ALA A 25 -17.25 -3.25 3.43
CA ALA A 25 -18.25 -2.89 4.44
C ALA A 25 -19.69 -3.17 3.98
N THR A 26 -19.95 -3.16 2.67
CA THR A 26 -21.30 -3.40 2.11
C THR A 26 -21.71 -4.87 2.09
N VAL A 27 -20.75 -5.80 2.03
CA VAL A 27 -21.01 -7.25 1.84
C VAL A 27 -20.54 -8.09 3.02
N ALA A 28 -19.49 -7.66 3.72
CA ALA A 28 -18.84 -8.40 4.79
C ALA A 28 -18.32 -7.45 5.90
N PRO A 29 -19.20 -6.66 6.54
CA PRO A 29 -18.81 -5.61 7.49
C PRO A 29 -18.01 -6.13 8.69
N ASN A 30 -18.30 -7.34 9.15
CA ASN A 30 -17.63 -7.95 10.31
C ASN A 30 -16.13 -8.21 10.10
N VAL A 31 -15.69 -8.31 8.84
CA VAL A 31 -14.28 -8.58 8.50
C VAL A 31 -13.63 -7.44 7.73
N ALA A 32 -14.40 -6.44 7.29
CA ALA A 32 -13.94 -5.38 6.40
C ALA A 32 -12.70 -4.65 6.93
N VAL A 33 -12.70 -4.25 8.21
CA VAL A 33 -11.56 -3.58 8.84
C VAL A 33 -10.34 -4.50 8.92
N SER A 34 -10.52 -5.75 9.36
CA SER A 34 -9.43 -6.72 9.47
C SER A 34 -8.77 -7.01 8.12
N VAL A 35 -9.57 -7.12 7.06
CA VAL A 35 -9.06 -7.33 5.69
C VAL A 35 -8.37 -6.07 5.17
N GLY A 36 -8.89 -4.87 5.48
CA GLY A 36 -8.20 -3.63 5.14
C GLY A 36 -6.84 -3.48 5.82
N VAL A 37 -6.77 -3.78 7.12
CA VAL A 37 -5.50 -3.78 7.86
C VAL A 37 -4.54 -4.82 7.30
N LEU A 38 -5.02 -6.01 6.94
CA LEU A 38 -4.21 -7.04 6.30
C LEU A 38 -3.66 -6.56 4.95
N ALA A 39 -4.49 -5.95 4.09
CA ALA A 39 -4.06 -5.44 2.80
C ALA A 39 -2.98 -4.34 2.93
N ALA A 40 -3.16 -3.43 3.89
CA ALA A 40 -2.17 -2.41 4.20
C ALA A 40 -0.86 -3.00 4.72
N GLY A 41 -0.94 -3.97 5.64
CA GLY A 41 0.24 -4.65 6.18
C GLY A 41 0.99 -5.43 5.10
N LEU A 42 0.27 -6.13 4.22
CA LEU A 42 0.86 -6.85 3.09
C LEU A 42 1.70 -5.89 2.24
N TYR A 43 1.12 -4.77 1.80
CA TYR A 43 1.83 -3.76 1.01
C TYR A 43 3.01 -3.12 1.75
N TYR A 44 2.82 -2.74 3.01
CA TYR A 44 3.85 -2.03 3.78
C TYR A 44 5.08 -2.90 4.04
N PHE A 45 4.88 -4.18 4.39
CA PHE A 45 5.99 -5.10 4.67
C PHE A 45 6.58 -5.72 3.40
N SER A 46 5.78 -5.89 2.36
CA SER A 46 6.23 -6.32 1.06
C SER A 46 5.41 -5.58 0.01
N ARG A 47 6.02 -4.63 -0.70
CA ARG A 47 5.33 -3.92 -1.80
C ARG A 47 4.89 -4.86 -2.94
N ASN A 48 5.39 -6.11 -2.96
CA ASN A 48 4.90 -7.21 -3.78
C ASN A 48 4.64 -8.51 -2.97
N PRO A 49 3.63 -8.53 -2.10
CA PRO A 49 3.25 -9.66 -1.27
C PRO A 49 2.49 -10.77 -2.03
N TRP A 50 2.01 -10.50 -3.26
CA TRP A 50 1.25 -11.47 -4.07
C TRP A 50 2.13 -12.32 -5.00
N GLY A 51 3.45 -12.10 -5.00
CA GLY A 51 4.42 -12.80 -5.86
C GLY A 51 4.49 -12.23 -7.29
N GLY A 52 5.56 -12.56 -8.03
CA GLY A 52 5.80 -12.08 -9.40
C GLY A 52 7.00 -11.13 -9.51
N ASN A 53 6.95 -10.19 -10.46
CA ASN A 53 8.03 -9.22 -10.76
C ASN A 53 8.13 -8.11 -9.70
N GLY A 54 8.43 -8.47 -8.45
CA GLY A 54 8.47 -7.53 -7.33
C GLY A 54 9.53 -6.44 -7.49
N GLU A 55 10.65 -6.76 -8.14
CA GLU A 55 11.72 -5.80 -8.39
C GLU A 55 11.26 -4.69 -9.34
N GLU A 56 10.68 -5.05 -10.49
CA GLU A 56 10.15 -4.06 -11.46
C GLU A 56 9.04 -3.18 -10.84
N VAL A 57 8.16 -3.77 -10.02
CA VAL A 57 7.11 -3.01 -9.34
C VAL A 57 7.70 -2.04 -8.32
N ASN A 58 8.72 -2.48 -7.57
CA ASN A 58 9.38 -1.62 -6.60
C ASN A 58 10.13 -0.47 -7.27
N GLU A 59 10.85 -0.75 -8.35
CA GLU A 59 11.54 0.27 -9.15
C GLU A 59 10.54 1.30 -9.71
N ALA A 60 9.40 0.84 -10.25
CA ALA A 60 8.36 1.73 -10.75
C ALA A 60 7.78 2.64 -9.64
N ILE A 61 7.56 2.09 -8.43
CA ILE A 61 7.10 2.87 -7.27
C ILE A 61 8.15 3.90 -6.86
N ASP A 62 9.42 3.50 -6.79
CA ASP A 62 10.52 4.38 -6.38
C ASP A 62 10.76 5.51 -7.40
N ASP A 63 10.58 5.25 -8.69
CA ASP A 63 10.62 6.26 -9.76
C ASP A 63 9.48 7.28 -9.63
N VAL A 64 8.27 6.82 -9.30
CA VAL A 64 7.12 7.71 -9.04
C VAL A 64 7.39 8.59 -7.82
N TYR A 65 7.90 8.01 -6.74
CA TYR A 65 8.27 8.76 -5.54
C TYR A 65 9.37 9.79 -5.83
N ALA A 66 10.40 9.40 -6.59
CA ALA A 66 11.48 10.29 -6.99
C ALA A 66 10.95 11.50 -7.78
N ARG A 67 9.97 11.28 -8.65
CA ARG A 67 9.32 12.34 -9.44
C ARG A 67 8.46 13.26 -8.58
N LEU A 68 7.74 12.72 -7.60
CA LEU A 68 6.91 13.49 -6.67
C LEU A 68 7.75 14.36 -5.73
N LEU A 69 8.89 13.85 -5.28
CA LEU A 69 9.76 14.51 -4.30
C LEU A 69 10.83 15.43 -4.90
N ARG A 70 11.07 15.38 -6.23
CA ARG A 70 11.94 16.32 -6.95
C ARG A 70 11.26 17.64 -7.32
N ARG A 71 9.95 17.75 -7.14
CA ARG A 71 9.20 19.00 -7.24
C ARG A 71 9.23 19.74 -5.91
#